data_AF-A0A3Q1ES78-F1
#
_entry.id   AF-A0A3Q1ES78-F1
#
_cell.length_a   1.000
_cell.length_b   1.000
_cell.length_c   1.000
_cell.angle_alpha   90.00
_cell.angle_beta   90.00
_cell.angle_gamma   90.00
#
_symmetry.space_group_name_H-M   'P 1'
#
loop_
_entity.id
_entity.type
_entity.pdbx_description
1 polymer ?
#
loop_
_entity_poly.entity_id
_entity_poly.type
_entity_poly.pdbx_seq_one_letter_code
_entity_poly.pdbx_strand_id
1 'polypeptide(L)'
;MSDEGNLQPFKDKMEDFLAQAKSELETLDTQLSSTHKLFLELTVFFSVKAKGGEKEVSLNTLFSIWHEFSSDFKDQWKKENKAILKERLKAAEECFRQAKEKASYSVKPKHASGIKAKLGMKI
;
A
#
# COMPACT_ATOMS: atom_id res chain seq x y z
N MET A 1 -2.45 -36.49 -60.50
CA MET A 1 -1.24 -36.61 -59.68
C MET A 1 -1.14 -35.34 -58.88
N SER A 2 -1.20 -35.41 -57.55
CA SER A 2 -1.02 -34.20 -56.74
C SER A 2 0.43 -33.77 -56.88
N ASP A 3 0.63 -32.58 -57.43
CA ASP A 3 1.95 -32.01 -57.70
C ASP A 3 2.73 -31.91 -56.38
N GLU A 4 3.89 -32.58 -56.31
CA GLU A 4 4.77 -32.63 -55.13
C GLU A 4 5.10 -31.21 -54.60
N GLY A 5 5.13 -30.23 -55.51
CA GLY A 5 5.33 -28.81 -55.21
C GLY A 5 4.21 -28.14 -54.40
N ASN A 6 2.99 -28.71 -54.37
CA ASN A 6 1.90 -28.20 -53.52
C ASN A 6 1.95 -28.74 -52.08
N LEU A 7 2.71 -29.81 -51.82
CA LEU A 7 2.88 -30.40 -50.49
C LEU A 7 4.02 -29.74 -49.71
N GLN A 8 5.04 -29.24 -50.41
CA GLN A 8 6.20 -28.59 -49.81
C GLN A 8 5.84 -27.39 -48.91
N PRO A 9 4.96 -26.45 -49.31
CA PRO A 9 4.60 -25.30 -48.47
C PRO A 9 3.89 -25.69 -47.17
N PHE A 10 3.18 -26.82 -47.14
CA PHE A 10 2.59 -27.35 -45.92
C PHE A 10 3.67 -27.96 -45.02
N LYS A 11 4.60 -28.74 -45.59
CA LYS A 11 5.71 -29.33 -44.84
C LYS A 11 6.56 -28.26 -44.18
N ASP A 12 6.97 -27.24 -44.93
CA ASP A 12 7.81 -26.15 -44.42
C ASP A 12 7.08 -25.41 -43.29
N LYS A 13 5.81 -25.03 -43.49
CA LYS A 13 5.00 -24.38 -42.46
C LYS A 13 4.78 -25.25 -41.22
N MET A 14 4.62 -26.55 -41.41
CA MET A 14 4.45 -27.49 -40.30
C MET A 14 5.76 -27.68 -39.53
N GLU A 15 6.90 -27.71 -40.22
CA GLU A 15 8.22 -27.78 -39.60
C GLU A 15 8.51 -26.53 -38.78
N ASP A 16 8.26 -25.33 -39.32
CA ASP A 16 8.37 -24.06 -38.61
C ASP A 16 7.44 -24.02 -37.38
N PHE A 17 6.18 -24.44 -37.54
CA PHE A 17 5.22 -24.51 -36.46
C PHE A 17 5.69 -25.44 -35.34
N LEU A 18 6.18 -26.63 -35.68
CA LEU A 18 6.67 -27.60 -34.71
C LEU A 18 7.95 -27.12 -34.01
N ALA A 19 8.85 -26.46 -34.74
CA ALA A 19 10.06 -25.87 -34.17
C ALA A 19 9.71 -24.77 -33.15
N GLN A 20 8.79 -23.88 -33.52
CA GLN A 20 8.30 -22.82 -32.64
C GLN A 20 7.59 -23.40 -31.40
N ALA A 21 6.68 -24.36 -31.58
CA ALA A 21 5.95 -24.98 -30.48
C ALA A 21 6.87 -25.70 -29.48
N LYS A 22 7.93 -26.37 -29.98
CA LYS A 22 8.95 -26.99 -29.11
C LYS A 22 9.74 -25.95 -28.31
N SER A 23 10.19 -24.88 -28.97
CA SER A 23 10.91 -23.78 -28.32
C SER A 23 10.06 -23.09 -27.23
N GLU A 24 8.78 -22.86 -27.52
CA GLU A 24 7.83 -22.31 -26.54
C GLU A 24 7.61 -23.27 -25.36
N LEU A 25 7.47 -24.57 -25.62
CA LEU A 25 7.31 -25.57 -24.58
C LEU A 25 8.53 -25.61 -23.64
N GLU A 26 9.75 -25.62 -24.20
CA GLU A 26 10.99 -25.60 -23.42
C GLU A 26 11.11 -24.32 -22.57
N THR A 27 10.69 -23.19 -23.13
CA THR A 27 10.65 -21.90 -22.42
C THR A 27 9.68 -21.96 -21.24
N LEU A 28 8.46 -22.46 -21.46
CA LEU A 28 7.43 -22.58 -20.42
C LEU A 28 7.87 -23.55 -19.32
N ASP A 29 8.51 -24.67 -19.66
CA ASP A 29 9.02 -25.65 -18.69
C ASP A 29 10.12 -25.04 -17.79
N THR A 30 11.02 -24.26 -18.40
CA THR A 30 12.07 -23.52 -17.67
C THR A 30 11.47 -22.47 -16.73
N GLN A 31 10.46 -21.73 -17.19
CA GLN A 31 9.76 -20.73 -16.38
C GLN A 31 8.98 -21.37 -15.23
N LEU A 32 8.31 -22.49 -15.49
CA LEU A 32 7.57 -23.22 -14.46
C LEU A 32 8.51 -23.74 -13.38
N SER A 33 9.62 -24.37 -13.78
CA SER A 33 10.62 -24.92 -12.86
C SER A 33 11.27 -23.84 -12.00
N SER A 34 11.65 -22.70 -12.60
CA SER A 34 12.22 -21.57 -11.86
C SER A 34 11.22 -20.93 -10.91
N THR A 35 9.95 -20.77 -11.34
CA THR A 35 8.88 -20.22 -10.50
C THR A 35 8.56 -21.12 -9.32
N HIS A 36 8.47 -22.44 -9.54
CA HIS A 36 8.22 -23.42 -8.48
C HIS A 36 9.37 -23.43 -7.46
N LYS A 37 10.62 -23.40 -7.92
CA LYS A 37 11.79 -23.27 -7.03
C LYS A 37 11.72 -22.01 -6.16
N LEU A 38 11.44 -20.85 -6.77
CA LEU A 38 11.32 -19.59 -6.03
C LEU A 38 10.19 -19.65 -4.99
N PHE A 39 9.05 -20.27 -5.34
CA PHE A 39 7.95 -20.47 -4.42
C PHE A 39 8.35 -21.35 -3.21
N LEU A 40 9.09 -22.45 -3.44
CA LEU A 40 9.58 -23.28 -2.35
C LEU A 40 10.56 -22.52 -1.44
N GLU A 41 11.50 -21.76 -2.02
CA GLU A 41 12.41 -20.90 -1.25
C GLU A 41 11.64 -19.89 -0.39
N LEU A 42 10.59 -19.28 -0.94
CA LEU A 42 9.71 -18.35 -0.23
C LEU A 42 9.00 -19.03 0.96
N THR A 43 8.51 -20.25 0.76
CA THR A 43 7.83 -21.01 1.83
C THR A 43 8.79 -21.34 2.97
N VAL A 44 10.05 -21.68 2.67
CA VAL A 44 11.11 -21.91 3.66
C VAL A 44 11.46 -20.61 4.38
N PHE A 45 11.65 -19.51 3.65
CA PHE A 45 11.99 -18.20 4.21
C PHE A 45 10.96 -17.74 5.25
N PHE A 46 9.67 -17.88 4.93
CA PHE A 46 8.58 -17.54 5.85
C PHE A 46 8.20 -18.67 6.81
N SER A 47 8.94 -19.78 6.83
CA SER A 47 8.71 -20.94 7.71
C SER A 47 7.29 -21.51 7.60
N VAL A 48 6.69 -21.44 6.41
CA VAL A 48 5.36 -21.98 6.14
C VAL A 48 5.46 -23.49 5.98
N LYS A 49 4.61 -24.21 6.72
CA LYS A 49 4.58 -25.69 6.71
C LYS A 49 3.37 -26.17 5.92
N ALA A 50 3.55 -27.28 5.20
CA ALA A 50 2.46 -27.97 4.51
C ALA A 50 1.40 -28.44 5.53
N LYS A 51 0.12 -28.43 5.12
CA LYS A 51 -1.00 -28.81 6.00
C LYS A 51 -1.45 -30.23 5.67
N GLY A 52 -1.97 -30.98 6.66
CA GLY A 52 -2.80 -32.16 6.43
C GLY A 52 -2.31 -33.20 5.41
N GLY A 53 -1.11 -33.75 5.58
CA GLY A 53 -0.59 -34.83 4.71
C GLY A 53 -0.13 -34.39 3.32
N GLU A 54 -0.16 -33.09 3.01
CA GLU A 54 0.44 -32.53 1.80
C GLU A 54 1.97 -32.75 1.79
N LYS A 55 2.52 -33.13 0.62
CA LYS A 55 3.98 -33.28 0.43
C LYS A 55 4.70 -31.92 0.38
N GLU A 56 4.04 -30.90 -0.15
CA GLU A 56 4.58 -29.54 -0.33
C GLU A 56 3.52 -28.51 0.07
N VAL A 57 3.96 -27.30 0.43
CA VAL A 57 3.05 -26.19 0.73
C VAL A 57 2.26 -25.84 -0.53
N SER A 58 0.93 -25.85 -0.47
CA SER A 58 0.10 -25.41 -1.58
C SER A 58 0.17 -23.88 -1.76
N LEU A 59 0.05 -23.41 -3.01
CA LEU A 59 -0.02 -21.97 -3.34
C LEU A 59 -1.08 -21.26 -2.49
N ASN A 60 -2.25 -21.88 -2.34
CA ASN A 60 -3.34 -21.38 -1.51
C ASN A 60 -2.89 -21.17 -0.05
N THR A 61 -2.16 -22.12 0.54
CA THR A 61 -1.70 -21.98 1.93
C THR A 61 -0.86 -20.73 2.14
N LEU A 62 0.09 -20.42 1.24
CA LEU A 62 0.91 -19.23 1.36
C LEU A 62 0.13 -17.95 1.01
N PHE A 63 -0.55 -17.94 -0.13
CA PHE A 63 -1.19 -16.73 -0.65
C PHE A 63 -2.43 -16.32 0.12
N SER A 64 -3.16 -17.24 0.75
CA SER A 64 -4.25 -16.87 1.67
C SER A 64 -3.72 -16.07 2.86
N ILE A 65 -2.62 -16.52 3.48
CA ILE A 65 -1.97 -15.80 4.61
C ILE A 65 -1.52 -14.40 4.16
N TRP A 66 -0.86 -14.32 3.01
CA TRP A 66 -0.38 -13.04 2.48
C TRP A 66 -1.52 -12.08 2.13
N HIS A 67 -2.59 -12.61 1.52
CA HIS A 67 -3.78 -11.83 1.18
C HIS A 67 -4.47 -11.28 2.43
N GLU A 68 -4.68 -12.11 3.45
CA GLU A 68 -5.24 -11.69 4.75
C GLU A 68 -4.38 -10.61 5.39
N PHE A 69 -3.06 -10.86 5.53
CA PHE A 69 -2.12 -9.88 6.09
C PHE A 69 -2.15 -8.54 5.36
N SER A 70 -2.07 -8.55 4.03
CA SER A 70 -2.03 -7.32 3.23
C SER A 70 -3.36 -6.56 3.26
N SER A 71 -4.48 -7.27 3.30
CA SER A 71 -5.81 -6.66 3.44
C SER A 71 -5.97 -5.98 4.80
N ASP A 72 -5.63 -6.67 5.88
CA ASP A 72 -5.69 -6.13 7.24
C ASP A 72 -4.74 -4.95 7.41
N PHE A 73 -3.52 -5.07 6.90
CA PHE A 73 -2.53 -3.99 6.92
C PHE A 73 -3.05 -2.73 6.20
N LYS A 74 -3.66 -2.89 5.02
CA LYS A 74 -4.23 -1.78 4.26
C LYS A 74 -5.35 -1.08 5.05
N ASP A 75 -6.20 -1.83 5.73
CA ASP A 75 -7.32 -1.25 6.48
C ASP A 75 -6.84 -0.57 7.77
N GLN A 76 -5.89 -1.18 8.47
CA GLN A 76 -5.25 -0.56 9.64
C GLN A 76 -4.50 0.72 9.23
N TRP A 77 -3.76 0.70 8.13
CA TRP A 77 -3.07 1.88 7.60
C TRP A 77 -4.04 3.05 7.36
N LYS A 78 -5.19 2.81 6.74
CA LYS A 78 -6.22 3.85 6.54
C LYS A 78 -6.75 4.39 7.86
N LYS A 79 -7.01 3.51 8.83
CA LYS A 79 -7.52 3.87 10.15
C LYS A 79 -6.53 4.74 10.91
N GLU A 80 -5.26 4.36 10.93
CA GLU A 80 -4.17 5.12 11.57
C GLU A 80 -3.99 6.49 10.93
N ASN A 81 -3.96 6.57 9.59
CA ASN A 81 -3.86 7.85 8.89
C ASN A 81 -5.02 8.80 9.24
N LYS A 82 -6.25 8.27 9.33
CA LYS A 82 -7.42 9.05 9.75
C LYS A 82 -7.30 9.51 11.20
N ALA A 83 -6.78 8.67 12.09
CA ALA A 83 -6.57 9.02 13.49
C ALA A 83 -5.54 10.15 13.62
N ILE A 84 -4.38 10.02 12.98
CA ILE A 84 -3.32 11.04 12.95
C ILE A 84 -3.86 12.37 12.41
N LEU A 85 -4.62 12.35 11.31
CA LEU A 85 -5.20 13.57 10.75
C LEU A 85 -6.17 14.24 11.73
N LYS A 86 -7.02 13.45 12.42
CA LYS A 86 -7.95 13.96 13.42
C LYS A 86 -7.24 14.57 14.62
N GLU A 87 -6.15 13.97 15.08
CA GLU A 87 -5.34 14.52 16.18
C GLU A 87 -4.66 15.83 15.76
N ARG A 88 -4.10 15.90 14.56
CA ARG A 88 -3.51 17.13 14.02
C ARG A 88 -4.54 18.26 13.89
N LEU A 89 -5.75 17.95 13.44
CA LEU A 89 -6.84 18.93 13.35
C LEU A 89 -7.20 19.48 14.73
N LYS A 90 -7.42 18.60 15.71
CA LYS A 90 -7.72 19.01 17.09
C LYS A 90 -6.63 19.89 17.69
N ALA A 91 -5.36 19.56 17.45
CA ALA A 91 -4.24 20.36 17.93
C ALA A 91 -4.22 21.76 17.29
N ALA A 92 -4.56 21.88 16.00
CA ALA A 92 -4.68 23.16 15.32
C ALA A 92 -5.86 24.00 15.83
N GLU A 93 -7.03 23.38 16.03
CA GLU A 93 -8.23 24.04 16.59
C GLU A 93 -7.96 24.58 18.00
N GLU A 94 -7.30 23.79 18.84
CA GLU A 94 -6.92 24.18 20.20
C GLU A 94 -5.91 25.33 20.21
N CYS A 95 -4.92 25.29 19.31
CA CYS A 95 -3.97 26.39 19.13
C CYS A 95 -4.70 27.70 18.76
N PHE A 96 -5.65 27.64 17.83
CA PHE A 96 -6.46 28.79 17.44
C PHE A 96 -7.34 29.31 18.57
N ARG A 97 -7.99 28.42 19.33
CA ARG A 97 -8.79 28.77 20.51
C ARG A 97 -7.95 29.52 21.55
N GLN A 98 -6.77 28.99 21.89
CA GLN A 98 -5.85 29.64 22.82
C GLN A 98 -5.37 31.01 22.31
N ALA A 99 -5.08 31.15 21.02
CA ALA A 99 -4.69 32.42 20.43
C ALA A 99 -5.82 33.47 20.53
N LYS A 100 -7.07 33.06 20.26
CA LYS A 100 -8.26 33.92 20.39
C LYS A 100 -8.51 34.34 21.84
N GLU A 101 -8.38 33.42 22.79
CA GLU A 101 -8.53 33.72 24.22
C GLU A 101 -7.43 34.68 24.71
N LYS A 102 -6.17 34.48 24.29
CA LYS A 102 -5.07 35.40 24.60
C LYS A 102 -5.26 36.79 23.99
N ALA A 103 -5.82 36.89 22.79
CA ALA A 103 -6.16 38.17 22.16
C ALA A 103 -7.33 38.90 22.86
N SER A 104 -8.19 38.17 23.58
CA SER A 104 -9.33 38.72 24.31
C SER A 104 -8.99 39.30 25.70
N TYR A 105 -7.71 39.52 26.01
CA TYR A 105 -7.31 40.26 27.21
C TYR A 105 -7.95 41.65 27.22
N SER A 106 -9.04 41.78 27.97
CA SER A 106 -9.74 43.03 28.21
C SER A 106 -8.83 43.95 29.03
N VAL A 107 -8.31 45.00 28.40
CA VAL A 107 -7.73 46.14 29.12
C VAL A 107 -8.86 46.75 29.95
N LYS A 108 -8.95 46.39 31.24
CA LYS A 108 -9.85 47.09 32.16
C LYS A 108 -9.48 48.58 32.09
N PRO A 109 -10.46 49.50 31.94
CA PRO A 109 -10.15 50.92 31.93
C PRO A 109 -9.43 51.25 33.23
N LYS A 110 -8.17 51.69 33.13
CA LYS A 110 -7.43 52.18 34.29
C LYS A 110 -8.24 53.35 34.83
N HIS A 111 -8.68 53.25 36.09
CA HIS A 111 -9.22 54.38 36.82
C HIS A 111 -8.23 55.54 36.68
N ALA A 112 -8.68 56.68 36.17
CA ALA A 112 -7.83 57.84 35.95
C ALA A 112 -7.39 58.42 37.31
N SER A 113 -6.36 57.84 37.91
CA SER A 113 -5.74 58.32 39.16
C SER A 113 -4.62 59.34 38.92
N GLY A 114 -4.36 59.66 37.64
CA GLY A 114 -3.31 60.60 37.25
C GLY A 114 -3.54 62.01 37.79
N ILE A 115 -2.44 62.74 38.00
CA ILE A 115 -2.43 64.10 38.58
C ILE A 115 -3.41 65.05 37.84
N LYS A 116 -3.59 64.87 36.53
CA LYS A 116 -4.55 65.64 35.71
C LYS A 116 -6.01 65.46 36.16
N ALA A 117 -6.39 64.30 36.67
CA ALA A 117 -7.74 64.06 37.21
C ALA A 117 -7.93 64.71 38.59
N LYS A 118 -6.85 64.86 39.38
CA LYS A 118 -6.89 65.53 40.69
C LYS A 118 -6.87 67.06 40.59
N LEU A 119 -6.39 67.62 39.49
CA LEU A 119 -6.30 69.08 39.29
C LEU A 119 -7.63 69.72 38.86
N GLY A 120 -8.60 68.93 38.38
CA GLY A 120 -9.94 69.42 38.00
C GLY A 120 -10.92 69.62 39.15
N MET A 121 -10.53 69.32 40.40
CA MET A 121 -11.37 69.44 41.60
C MET A 121 -11.01 70.65 42.48
N LYS A 122 -10.61 71.77 41.87
CA LYS A 122 -10.52 73.06 42.55
C LYS A 122 -11.36 74.09 41.80
N ILE A 123 -12.62 74.17 42.19
CA ILE A 123 -13.39 75.42 42.24
C ILE A 123 -13.19 75.96 43.66
#